data_AF-A0A6G2PUJ6-F1
#
_entry.id   AF-A0A6G2PUJ6-F1
#
_cell.length_a   1.000
_cell.length_b   1.000
_cell.length_c   1.000
_cell.angle_alpha   90.00
_cell.angle_beta   90.00
_cell.angle_gamma   90.00
#
_symmetry.space_group_name_H-M   'P 1'
#
loop_
_entity.id
_entity.type
_entity.pdbx_description
1 polymer ?
#
loop_
_entity_poly.entity_id
_entity_poly.type
_entity_poly.pdbx_seq_one_letter_code
_entity_poly.pdbx_strand_id
1 'polypeptide(L)'
;MATAYAAPGAGANGSQAKSAMNNKTMFAPGFTINVNTNKTTTGTTAVGAEGGGSVETLLPDPDFSSPARVREYCNSLRAAAFSLSFQVAMGAEIMKGVLSAVPDPEGRPFGSRTRAGKVARKLQKSADALRDAAKNAAACYSAFQQEYEEEINRVRHRARRPQQPVVNWAEQ
;
A
#
# COMPACT_ATOMS: atom_id res chain seq x y z
N MET A 1 6.65 -20.41 52.39
CA MET A 1 5.80 -19.55 53.24
C MET A 1 5.54 -18.26 52.49
N ALA A 2 4.26 -17.86 52.45
CA ALA A 2 3.71 -16.51 52.23
C ALA A 2 3.99 -15.74 50.92
N THR A 3 2.94 -15.69 50.10
CA THR A 3 2.49 -14.60 49.22
C THR A 3 2.42 -13.25 49.95
N ALA A 4 2.69 -12.14 49.24
CA ALA A 4 2.01 -10.86 49.50
C ALA A 4 2.11 -9.91 48.29
N TYR A 5 0.93 -9.40 47.90
CA TYR A 5 0.64 -8.35 46.93
C TYR A 5 0.60 -7.00 47.67
N ALA A 6 0.99 -5.89 47.03
CA ALA A 6 0.28 -4.59 47.08
C ALA A 6 1.15 -3.41 46.62
N ALA A 7 0.57 -2.59 45.73
CA ALA A 7 0.96 -1.19 45.50
C ALA A 7 0.28 -0.27 46.52
N PRO A 8 0.83 0.94 46.75
CA PRO A 8 0.13 2.18 46.41
C PRO A 8 1.09 3.15 45.69
N GLY A 9 0.71 4.08 44.82
CA GLY A 9 -0.48 4.92 44.77
C GLY A 9 -0.04 6.38 44.95
N ALA A 10 -0.49 7.26 44.03
CA ALA A 10 -0.32 8.73 43.99
C ALA A 10 1.11 9.25 43.73
N GLY A 11 1.36 10.34 43.02
CA GLY A 11 0.53 11.37 42.39
C GLY A 11 1.51 12.40 41.80
N ALA A 12 1.28 12.82 40.57
CA ALA A 12 0.99 14.20 40.22
C ALA A 12 2.18 15.19 40.16
N ASN A 13 2.42 15.63 38.92
CA ASN A 13 2.74 16.99 38.48
C ASN A 13 4.13 17.60 38.71
N GLY A 14 4.78 17.83 37.56
CA GLY A 14 5.50 19.06 37.22
C GLY A 14 6.87 19.19 37.90
N SER A 15 7.91 19.75 37.30
CA SER A 15 8.10 20.49 36.07
C SER A 15 9.61 20.77 36.01
N GLN A 16 10.07 21.34 34.89
CA GLN A 16 11.36 21.97 34.71
C GLN A 16 12.52 21.06 34.25
N ALA A 17 12.67 21.11 32.94
CA ALA A 17 13.92 21.02 32.21
C ALA A 17 15.17 21.40 33.03
N LYS A 18 16.16 20.52 33.01
CA LYS A 18 17.57 20.93 32.94
C LYS A 18 18.25 20.09 31.88
N SER A 19 18.41 20.70 30.71
CA SER A 19 19.34 20.26 29.67
C SER A 19 20.75 20.24 30.26
N ALA A 20 21.26 19.06 30.55
CA ALA A 20 22.68 18.80 30.61
C ALA A 20 23.04 18.01 29.34
N MET A 21 23.37 18.79 28.31
CA MET A 21 23.97 18.30 27.08
C MET A 21 25.31 17.62 27.40
N ASN A 22 25.63 16.62 26.57
CA ASN A 22 26.96 16.07 26.25
C ASN A 22 27.23 14.68 26.82
N ASN A 23 27.11 13.64 25.98
CA ASN A 23 28.30 13.16 25.26
C ASN A 23 27.96 12.15 24.16
N LYS A 24 28.60 12.35 23.00
CA LYS A 24 29.07 11.35 22.04
C LYS A 24 28.28 10.05 21.92
N THR A 25 27.50 9.93 20.83
CA THR A 25 27.83 9.07 19.66
C THR A 25 26.80 9.37 18.56
N MET A 26 27.13 10.29 17.66
CA MET A 26 26.30 10.64 16.49
C MET A 26 27.09 10.28 15.24
N PHE A 27 26.84 9.10 14.69
CA PHE A 27 27.09 8.74 13.30
C PHE A 27 25.76 8.34 12.67
N ALA A 28 24.92 9.34 12.39
CA ALA A 28 23.78 9.22 11.50
C ALA A 28 23.54 10.61 10.87
N PRO A 29 23.53 10.76 9.53
CA PRO A 29 23.10 12.00 8.92
C PRO A 29 21.57 12.07 9.01
N GLY A 30 21.06 12.55 10.14
CA GLY A 30 19.64 12.86 10.29
C GLY A 30 19.37 14.26 9.74
N PHE A 31 18.70 14.35 8.60
CA PHE A 31 18.01 15.58 8.21
C PHE A 31 16.59 15.54 8.79
N THR A 32 16.18 16.61 9.46
CA THR A 32 14.85 16.78 10.04
C THR A 32 13.88 17.32 9.00
N ILE A 33 12.85 16.54 8.65
CA ILE A 33 11.71 17.01 7.85
C ILE A 33 10.63 17.49 8.82
N ASN A 34 10.23 18.75 8.70
CA ASN A 34 9.09 19.32 9.41
C ASN A 34 7.84 19.24 8.50
N VAL A 35 6.82 18.50 8.91
CA VAL A 35 5.55 18.37 8.17
C VAL A 35 4.46 19.10 8.94
N ASN A 36 3.95 20.20 8.40
CA ASN A 36 2.75 20.88 8.91
C ASN A 36 1.52 20.32 8.18
N THR A 37 0.73 19.48 8.86
CA THR A 37 -0.50 18.92 8.32
C THR A 37 -1.68 19.82 8.71
N ASN A 38 -2.18 20.63 7.77
CA ASN A 38 -3.43 21.37 7.96
C ASN A 38 -4.61 20.40 7.82
N LYS A 39 -5.12 19.90 8.95
CA LYS A 39 -6.21 18.93 9.04
C LYS A 39 -7.57 19.64 8.97
N THR A 40 -8.12 19.79 7.76
CA THR A 40 -9.56 20.05 7.60
C THR A 40 -10.29 18.71 7.68
N THR A 41 -10.90 18.47 8.84
CA THR A 41 -11.68 17.27 9.16
C THR A 41 -13.08 17.44 8.61
N THR A 42 -13.45 16.67 7.59
CA THR A 42 -14.87 16.39 7.27
C THR A 42 -15.04 14.88 7.24
N GLY A 43 -15.67 14.36 8.30
CA GLY A 43 -15.64 12.96 8.66
C GLY A 43 -16.59 12.07 7.87
N THR A 44 -16.13 10.84 7.64
CA THR A 44 -16.95 9.64 7.60
C THR A 44 -16.20 8.54 8.38
N THR A 45 -16.97 7.84 9.20
CA THR A 45 -16.56 6.94 10.28
C THR A 45 -15.77 5.73 9.79
N ALA A 46 -14.49 5.65 10.17
CA ALA A 46 -13.69 4.44 10.11
C ALA A 46 -13.97 3.56 11.35
N VAL A 47 -14.45 2.35 11.10
CA VAL A 47 -14.56 1.30 12.10
C VAL A 47 -13.15 0.73 12.36
N GLY A 48 -12.64 1.00 13.56
CA GLY A 48 -11.70 0.16 14.32
C GLY A 48 -10.44 -0.36 13.63
N ALA A 49 -9.35 0.41 13.73
CA ALA A 49 -8.00 -0.12 13.88
C ALA A 49 -7.10 1.00 14.46
N GLU A 50 -7.10 1.12 15.79
CA GLU A 50 -6.15 1.95 16.53
C GLU A 50 -4.76 1.31 16.47
N GLY A 51 -3.77 2.09 16.01
CA GLY A 51 -2.35 1.78 16.18
C GLY A 51 -1.65 1.17 14.97
N GLY A 52 -1.15 2.02 14.07
CA GLY A 52 -0.21 1.62 13.04
C GLY A 52 0.11 2.81 12.15
N GLY A 53 1.40 3.15 12.03
CA GLY A 53 1.85 4.29 11.22
C GLY A 53 1.22 4.27 9.83
N SER A 54 0.95 5.46 9.29
CA SER A 54 0.40 5.66 7.95
C SER A 54 1.04 4.67 6.99
N VAL A 55 0.30 3.64 6.60
CA VAL A 55 0.68 2.80 5.47
C VAL A 55 0.53 3.74 4.30
N GLU A 56 1.65 4.25 3.76
CA GLU A 56 1.66 5.01 2.53
C GLU A 56 1.04 4.08 1.47
N THR A 57 -0.27 4.24 1.24
CA THR A 57 -1.05 3.24 0.54
C THR A 57 -0.69 3.38 -0.93
N LEU A 58 -0.04 2.36 -1.49
CA LEU A 58 0.38 2.33 -2.89
C LEU A 58 -0.79 2.39 -3.88
N LEU A 59 -2.00 2.21 -3.36
CA LEU A 59 -3.26 2.16 -4.09
C LEU A 59 -4.12 3.34 -3.66
N PRO A 60 -4.91 3.93 -4.57
CA PRO A 60 -5.95 4.87 -4.19
C PRO A 60 -6.98 4.16 -3.31
N ASP A 61 -7.73 4.93 -2.52
CA ASP A 61 -8.80 4.39 -1.69
C ASP A 61 -9.79 3.58 -2.55
N PRO A 62 -10.25 2.41 -2.06
CA PRO A 62 -11.18 1.55 -2.79
C PRO A 62 -12.59 2.18 -2.82
N ASP A 63 -12.79 3.15 -3.72
CA ASP A 63 -14.09 3.73 -4.05
C ASP A 63 -14.56 3.20 -5.42
N PHE A 64 -15.70 2.52 -5.45
CA PHE A 64 -16.28 1.93 -6.66
C PHE A 64 -17.62 2.57 -7.04
N SER A 65 -17.91 3.78 -6.53
CA SER A 65 -19.16 4.51 -6.80
C SER A 65 -19.32 4.97 -8.25
N SER A 66 -18.24 5.00 -9.04
CA SER A 66 -18.31 5.40 -10.45
C SER A 66 -17.39 4.57 -11.35
N PRO A 67 -17.75 4.39 -12.65
CA PRO A 67 -16.93 3.64 -13.61
C PRO A 67 -15.52 4.20 -13.78
N ALA A 68 -15.36 5.53 -13.64
CA ALA A 68 -14.07 6.20 -13.71
C ALA A 68 -13.15 5.78 -12.55
N ARG A 69 -13.71 5.63 -11.34
CA ARG A 69 -12.96 5.19 -10.16
C ARG A 69 -12.56 3.72 -10.23
N VAL A 70 -13.44 2.85 -10.74
CA VAL A 70 -13.11 1.43 -11.00
C VAL A 70 -11.90 1.33 -11.95
N ARG A 71 -11.90 2.11 -13.04
CA ARG A 71 -10.78 2.18 -13.99
C ARG A 71 -9.48 2.65 -13.31
N GLU A 72 -9.56 3.73 -12.55
CA GLU A 72 -8.43 4.33 -11.83
C GLU A 72 -7.79 3.33 -10.86
N TYR A 73 -8.62 2.63 -10.08
CA TYR A 73 -8.16 1.61 -9.13
C TYR A 73 -7.50 0.42 -9.83
N CYS A 74 -8.09 -0.12 -10.89
CA CYS A 74 -7.50 -1.23 -11.64
C CYS A 74 -6.17 -0.84 -12.32
N ASN A 75 -6.07 0.38 -12.85
CA ASN A 75 -4.85 0.87 -13.50
C ASN A 75 -3.72 1.14 -12.51
N SER A 76 -4.03 1.72 -11.35
CA SER A 76 -3.05 1.94 -10.28
C SER A 76 -2.53 0.61 -9.73
N LEU A 77 -3.41 -0.37 -9.47
CA LEU A 77 -3.01 -1.72 -9.08
C LEU A 77 -2.10 -2.38 -10.13
N ARG A 78 -2.46 -2.26 -11.42
CA ARG A 78 -1.64 -2.79 -12.52
C ARG A 78 -0.25 -2.18 -12.55
N ALA A 79 -0.15 -0.85 -12.40
CA ALA A 79 1.12 -0.13 -12.41
C ALA A 79 1.98 -0.48 -11.18
N ALA A 80 1.38 -0.50 -9.99
CA ALA A 80 2.06 -0.82 -8.74
C ALA A 80 2.58 -2.27 -8.75
N ALA A 81 1.74 -3.24 -9.13
CA ALA A 81 2.13 -4.65 -9.18
C ALA A 81 3.22 -4.92 -10.22
N PHE A 82 3.17 -4.27 -11.39
CA PHE A 82 4.23 -4.40 -12.40
C PHE A 82 5.56 -3.82 -11.92
N SER A 83 5.55 -2.62 -11.31
CA SER A 83 6.75 -2.01 -10.73
C SER A 83 7.36 -2.89 -9.63
N LEU A 84 6.54 -3.36 -8.70
CA LEU A 84 6.96 -4.27 -7.65
C LEU A 84 7.52 -5.58 -8.22
N SER A 85 6.93 -6.14 -9.29
CA SER A 85 7.43 -7.37 -9.90
C SER A 85 8.87 -7.26 -10.38
N PHE A 86 9.26 -6.11 -10.93
CA PHE A 86 10.62 -5.88 -11.39
C PHE A 86 11.59 -5.76 -10.22
N GLN A 87 11.22 -5.00 -9.17
CA GLN A 87 12.03 -4.86 -7.97
C GLN A 87 12.23 -6.21 -7.25
N VAL A 88 11.18 -7.01 -7.16
CA VAL A 88 11.23 -8.35 -6.55
C VAL A 88 12.09 -9.32 -7.37
N ALA A 89 12.00 -9.29 -8.70
CA ALA A 89 12.85 -10.10 -9.57
C ALA A 89 14.34 -9.72 -9.44
N MET A 90 14.64 -8.42 -9.36
CA MET A 90 16.00 -7.94 -9.12
C MET A 90 16.49 -8.39 -7.73
N GLY A 91 15.64 -8.29 -6.71
CA GLY A 91 15.93 -8.80 -5.36
C GLY A 91 16.23 -10.30 -5.33
N ALA A 92 15.58 -11.10 -6.18
CA ALA A 92 15.83 -12.53 -6.31
C ALA A 92 17.26 -12.82 -6.82
N GLU A 93 17.73 -12.07 -7.82
CA GLU A 93 19.10 -12.24 -8.34
C GLU A 93 20.17 -11.74 -7.36
N ILE A 94 19.93 -10.61 -6.67
CA ILE A 94 20.82 -10.13 -5.61
C ILE A 94 20.93 -11.17 -4.50
N MET A 95 19.79 -11.70 -4.04
CA MET A 95 19.74 -12.73 -2.99
C MET A 95 20.49 -14.00 -3.41
N LYS A 96 20.30 -14.45 -4.65
CA LYS A 96 21.03 -15.60 -5.20
C LYS A 96 22.54 -15.36 -5.23
N GLY A 97 22.96 -14.18 -5.68
CA GLY A 97 24.36 -13.77 -5.72
C GLY A 97 25.01 -13.81 -4.34
N VAL A 98 24.39 -13.13 -3.36
CA VAL A 98 24.87 -13.07 -1.97
C VAL A 98 24.93 -14.47 -1.34
N LEU A 99 23.85 -15.25 -1.46
CA LEU A 99 23.80 -16.59 -0.85
C LEU A 99 24.78 -17.56 -1.51
N SER A 100 25.08 -17.40 -2.80
CA SER A 100 26.02 -18.27 -3.51
C SER A 100 27.48 -18.12 -3.08
N ALA A 101 27.83 -16.99 -2.46
CA ALA A 101 29.16 -16.72 -1.92
C ALA A 101 29.37 -17.36 -0.54
N VAL A 102 28.30 -17.76 0.15
CA VAL A 102 28.39 -18.40 1.47
C VAL A 102 28.96 -19.82 1.31
N PRO A 103 29.99 -20.23 2.07
CA PRO A 103 30.51 -21.59 2.04
C PRO A 103 29.45 -22.63 2.40
N ASP A 104 29.54 -23.82 1.82
CA ASP A 104 28.65 -24.92 2.18
C ASP A 104 29.08 -25.53 3.54
N PRO A 105 28.20 -25.63 4.56
CA PRO A 105 28.53 -26.29 5.83
C PRO A 105 28.94 -27.76 5.64
N GLU A 106 28.45 -28.42 4.60
CA GLU A 106 28.77 -29.82 4.29
C GLU A 106 30.04 -29.95 3.41
N GLY A 107 30.74 -28.84 3.13
CA GLY A 107 31.94 -28.82 2.28
C GLY A 107 31.71 -29.18 0.81
N ARG A 108 30.45 -29.31 0.38
CA ARG A 108 30.12 -29.74 -0.99
C ARG A 108 30.50 -28.66 -2.00
N PRO A 109 31.26 -28.99 -3.06
CA PRO A 109 31.50 -28.04 -4.14
C PRO A 109 30.15 -27.68 -4.78
N PHE A 110 29.87 -26.38 -4.90
CA PHE A 110 28.63 -25.80 -5.45
C PHE A 110 27.33 -26.02 -4.66
N GLY A 111 27.32 -26.75 -3.55
CA GLY A 111 26.06 -27.02 -2.83
C GLY A 111 25.39 -25.74 -2.29
N SER A 112 26.19 -24.73 -1.95
CA SER A 112 25.71 -23.38 -1.65
C SER A 112 24.93 -22.74 -2.80
N ARG A 113 25.44 -22.80 -4.04
CA ARG A 113 24.75 -22.28 -5.23
C ARG A 113 23.39 -22.94 -5.46
N THR A 114 23.32 -24.25 -5.24
CA THR A 114 22.07 -25.00 -5.39
C THR A 114 21.03 -24.56 -4.35
N ARG A 115 21.43 -24.35 -3.10
CA ARG A 115 20.53 -23.83 -2.06
C ARG A 115 20.12 -22.38 -2.31
N ALA A 116 21.06 -21.52 -2.68
CA ALA A 116 20.80 -20.14 -3.06
C ALA A 116 19.76 -20.05 -4.17
N GLY A 117 19.89 -20.89 -5.21
CA GLY A 117 18.89 -21.00 -6.28
C GLY A 117 17.51 -21.45 -5.79
N LYS A 118 17.43 -22.39 -4.83
CA LYS A 118 16.15 -22.82 -4.25
C LYS A 118 15.43 -21.69 -3.51
N VAL A 119 16.16 -20.88 -2.74
CA VAL A 119 15.60 -19.74 -2.01
C VAL A 119 15.20 -18.63 -2.98
N ALA A 120 16.11 -18.24 -3.89
CA ALA A 120 15.85 -17.20 -4.88
C ALA A 120 14.65 -17.52 -5.79
N ARG A 121 14.42 -18.79 -6.13
CA ARG A 121 13.23 -19.23 -6.88
C ARG A 121 11.91 -18.89 -6.18
N LYS A 122 11.85 -18.85 -4.85
CA LYS A 122 10.63 -18.46 -4.12
C LYS A 122 10.33 -16.97 -4.31
N LEU A 123 11.39 -16.15 -4.30
CA LEU A 123 11.24 -14.72 -4.56
C LEU A 123 10.90 -14.46 -6.02
N GLN A 124 11.54 -15.17 -6.95
CA GLN A 124 11.19 -15.10 -8.38
C GLN A 124 9.73 -15.47 -8.63
N LYS A 125 9.21 -16.53 -7.99
CA LYS A 125 7.78 -16.90 -8.07
C LYS A 125 6.86 -15.79 -7.55
N SER A 126 7.30 -15.01 -6.57
CA SER A 126 6.54 -13.86 -6.06
C SER A 126 6.49 -12.72 -7.09
N ALA A 127 7.58 -12.47 -7.81
CA ALA A 127 7.58 -11.53 -8.94
C ALA A 127 6.61 -11.97 -10.05
N ASP A 128 6.57 -13.26 -10.37
CA ASP A 128 5.64 -13.77 -11.37
C ASP A 128 4.17 -13.68 -10.91
N ALA A 129 3.89 -13.96 -9.64
CA ALA A 129 2.57 -13.76 -9.05
C ALA A 129 2.11 -12.29 -9.11
N LEU A 130 3.02 -11.33 -8.92
CA LEU A 130 2.72 -9.90 -9.08
C LEU A 130 2.38 -9.54 -10.53
N ARG A 131 3.08 -10.12 -11.50
CA ARG A 131 2.74 -9.95 -12.93
C ARG A 131 1.36 -10.51 -13.24
N ASP A 132 1.02 -11.66 -12.67
CA ASP A 132 -0.31 -12.26 -12.85
C ASP A 132 -1.39 -11.44 -12.15
N ALA A 133 -1.12 -10.88 -10.97
CA ALA A 133 -2.01 -9.92 -10.32
C ALA A 133 -2.25 -8.69 -11.22
N ALA A 134 -1.20 -8.15 -11.86
CA ALA A 134 -1.33 -7.04 -12.80
C ALA A 134 -2.18 -7.40 -14.03
N LYS A 135 -2.06 -8.63 -14.56
CA LYS A 135 -2.93 -9.12 -15.64
C LYS A 135 -4.38 -9.27 -15.20
N ASN A 136 -4.62 -9.83 -14.01
CA ASN A 136 -5.95 -10.00 -13.47
C ASN A 136 -6.63 -8.66 -13.16
N ALA A 137 -5.88 -7.65 -12.71
CA ALA A 137 -6.39 -6.29 -12.53
C ALA A 137 -6.91 -5.69 -13.85
N ALA A 138 -6.20 -5.94 -14.95
CA ALA A 138 -6.64 -5.53 -16.28
C ALA A 138 -7.87 -6.29 -16.76
N ALA A 139 -7.86 -7.62 -16.60
CA ALA A 139 -8.97 -8.48 -16.97
C ALA A 139 -10.24 -8.12 -16.18
N CYS A 140 -10.10 -7.76 -14.91
CA CYS A 140 -11.19 -7.29 -14.05
C CYS A 140 -11.87 -6.05 -14.65
N TYR A 141 -11.11 -5.04 -15.07
CA TYR A 141 -11.70 -3.87 -15.71
C TYR A 141 -12.33 -4.21 -17.06
N SER A 142 -11.70 -5.05 -17.89
CA SER A 142 -12.29 -5.48 -19.16
C SER A 142 -13.60 -6.27 -18.98
N ALA A 143 -13.68 -7.15 -17.98
CA ALA A 143 -14.91 -7.85 -17.64
C ALA A 143 -15.97 -6.89 -17.10
N PHE A 144 -15.58 -5.92 -16.27
CA PHE A 144 -16.49 -4.87 -15.81
C PHE A 144 -17.09 -4.08 -16.98
N GLN A 145 -16.29 -3.77 -18.00
CA GLN A 145 -16.79 -3.11 -19.20
C GLN A 145 -17.80 -3.98 -19.97
N GLN A 146 -17.52 -5.26 -20.13
CA GLN A 146 -18.41 -6.17 -20.88
C GLN A 146 -19.76 -6.37 -20.17
N GLU A 147 -19.73 -6.59 -18.85
CA GLU A 147 -20.93 -6.95 -18.09
C GLU A 147 -21.76 -5.73 -17.66
N TYR A 148 -21.11 -4.61 -17.32
CA TYR A 148 -21.79 -3.48 -16.68
C TYR A 148 -21.83 -2.20 -17.53
N GLU A 149 -21.02 -2.05 -18.58
CA GLU A 149 -21.02 -0.80 -19.35
C GLU A 149 -22.31 -0.62 -20.16
N GLU A 150 -22.90 -1.72 -20.65
CA GLU A 150 -24.23 -1.68 -21.30
C GLU A 150 -25.34 -1.26 -20.33
N GLU A 151 -25.32 -1.80 -19.11
CA GLU A 151 -26.31 -1.49 -18.08
C GLU A 151 -26.17 -0.05 -17.57
N ILE A 152 -24.94 0.37 -17.30
CA ILE A 152 -24.63 1.72 -16.81
C ILE A 152 -24.93 2.75 -17.88
N ASN A 153 -24.57 2.50 -19.15
CA ASN A 153 -24.94 3.41 -20.24
C ASN A 153 -26.44 3.45 -20.45
N ARG A 154 -27.16 2.32 -20.39
CA ARG A 154 -28.63 2.29 -20.48
C ARG A 154 -29.29 3.07 -19.35
N VAL A 155 -28.81 2.94 -18.12
CA VAL A 155 -29.28 3.73 -16.96
C VAL A 155 -28.93 5.21 -17.12
N ARG A 156 -27.73 5.54 -17.60
CA ARG A 156 -27.30 6.93 -17.84
C ARG A 156 -28.11 7.60 -18.97
N HIS A 157 -28.45 6.88 -20.04
CA HIS A 157 -29.33 7.35 -21.09
C HIS A 157 -30.77 7.55 -20.60
N ARG A 158 -31.25 6.69 -19.67
CA ARG A 158 -32.53 6.91 -18.98
C ARG A 158 -32.50 8.09 -18.01
N ALA A 159 -31.40 8.28 -17.28
CA ALA A 159 -31.24 9.35 -16.30
C ALA A 159 -31.09 10.73 -16.95
N ARG A 160 -30.49 10.79 -18.14
CA ARG A 160 -30.42 12.01 -18.95
C ARG A 160 -31.77 12.24 -19.65
N ARG A 161 -32.78 12.69 -18.89
CA ARG A 161 -34.04 13.20 -19.48
C ARG A 161 -33.66 14.21 -20.56
N PRO A 162 -34.12 14.06 -21.82
CA PRO A 162 -33.91 15.09 -22.82
C PRO A 162 -34.52 16.39 -22.26
N GLN A 163 -33.69 17.41 -22.06
CA GLN A 163 -34.19 18.77 -21.85
C GLN A 163 -35.04 19.07 -23.07
N GLN A 164 -36.35 19.02 -22.92
CA GLN A 164 -37.26 19.42 -23.97
C GLN A 164 -36.91 20.88 -24.30
N PRO A 165 -36.69 21.22 -25.58
CA PRO A 165 -36.50 22.60 -25.98
C PRO A 165 -37.68 23.41 -25.44
N VAL A 166 -37.40 24.33 -24.52
CA VAL A 166 -38.42 25.24 -24.00
C VAL A 166 -38.73 26.18 -25.15
N VAL A 167 -39.82 25.89 -25.88
CA VAL A 167 -40.32 26.77 -26.94
C VAL A 167 -40.79 28.05 -26.25
N ASN A 168 -40.05 29.13 -26.43
CA ASN A 168 -40.37 30.42 -25.84
C ASN A 168 -41.41 31.12 -26.72
N TRP A 169 -42.69 30.98 -26.35
CA TRP A 169 -43.82 31.57 -27.07
C TRP A 169 -43.92 33.10 -26.95
N ALA A 170 -42.99 33.74 -26.24
CA ALA A 170 -43.00 35.20 -26.02
C ALA A 170 -42.29 36.01 -27.13
N GLU A 171 -41.77 35.36 -28.17
CA GLU A 171 -41.03 36.01 -29.28
C GLU A 171 -41.82 36.03 -30.61
N GLN A 172 -43.16 36.07 -30.59
CA GLN A 172 -43.99 36.26 -31.80
C GLN A 172 -44.56 37.67 -31.90
#